data_AF-A0A0B7ICQ9-F1
#
_entry.id   AF-A0A0B7ICQ9-F1
#
_cell.length_a   1.000
_cell.length_b   1.000
_cell.length_c   1.000
_cell.angle_alpha   90.00
_cell.angle_beta   90.00
_cell.angle_gamma   90.00
#
_symmetry.space_group_name_H-M   'P 1'
#
loop_
_entity.id
_entity.type
_entity.pdbx_description
1 polymer ?
#
loop_
_entity_poly.entity_id
_entity_poly.type
_entity_poly.pdbx_seq_one_letter_code
_entity_poly.pdbx_strand_id
1 'polypeptide(L)'
;MQVWKSWLGTSIMHECYTRIGLISFFYSKIPELKSEMVTETFDFIEKNLIVQYSENERYTDDIIVYHAALLLWDLGYKNALQSLIKKYQTICDDYFDEEEYQKIENITENEG
;
A
#
# COMPACT_ATOMS: atom_id res chain seq x y z
N MET A 1 -29.86 -2.32 -18.16
CA MET A 1 -28.48 -1.84 -17.90
C MET A 1 -27.74 -2.97 -17.22
N GLN A 2 -26.67 -3.51 -17.81
CA GLN A 2 -26.05 -4.74 -17.34
C GLN A 2 -25.20 -4.48 -16.08
N VAL A 3 -25.50 -5.19 -14.99
CA VAL A 3 -24.90 -5.10 -13.65
C VAL A 3 -23.36 -5.03 -13.67
N TRP A 4 -22.72 -5.72 -14.61
CA TRP A 4 -21.25 -5.71 -14.76
C TRP A 4 -20.67 -4.32 -15.05
N LYS A 5 -21.40 -3.40 -15.69
CA LYS A 5 -20.92 -2.03 -15.97
C LYS A 5 -20.84 -1.19 -14.70
N SER A 6 -21.81 -1.37 -13.78
CA SER A 6 -21.81 -0.69 -12.48
C SER A 6 -20.71 -1.24 -11.58
N TRP A 7 -20.52 -2.56 -11.56
CA TRP A 7 -19.42 -3.19 -10.84
C TRP A 7 -18.05 -2.70 -11.33
N LEU A 8 -17.85 -2.68 -12.66
CA LEU A 8 -16.61 -2.18 -13.26
C LEU A 8 -16.36 -0.70 -12.92
N GLY A 9 -17.40 0.15 -12.98
CA GLY A 9 -17.28 1.57 -12.63
C GLY A 9 -16.90 1.78 -11.16
N THR A 10 -17.50 1.03 -10.24
CA THR A 10 -17.18 1.09 -8.80
C THR A 10 -15.76 0.61 -8.53
N SER A 11 -15.32 -0.49 -9.16
CA SER A 11 -13.94 -0.99 -9.02
C SER A 11 -12.92 0.04 -9.49
N ILE A 12 -13.13 0.65 -10.66
CA ILE A 12 -12.24 1.70 -11.19
C ILE A 12 -12.18 2.91 -10.26
N MET A 13 -13.33 3.41 -9.79
CA MET A 13 -13.37 4.57 -8.88
C MET A 13 -12.67 4.28 -7.56
N HIS A 14 -12.86 3.10 -6.99
CA HIS A 14 -12.23 2.70 -5.75
C HIS A 14 -10.71 2.58 -5.91
N GLU A 15 -10.26 1.95 -7.00
CA GLU A 15 -8.84 1.87 -7.33
C GLU A 15 -8.21 3.26 -7.48
N CYS A 16 -8.92 4.21 -8.12
CA CYS A 16 -8.51 5.61 -8.19
C CYS A 16 -8.42 6.27 -6.80
N TYR A 17 -9.39 6.05 -5.90
CA TYR A 17 -9.34 6.61 -4.55
C TYR A 17 -8.22 6.01 -3.70
N THR A 18 -7.98 4.70 -3.79
CA THR A 18 -6.87 4.04 -3.09
C THR A 18 -5.53 4.55 -3.59
N ARG A 19 -5.36 4.76 -4.90
CA ARG A 19 -4.18 5.41 -5.50
C ARG A 19 -3.95 6.81 -4.94
N ILE A 20 -4.99 7.65 -4.93
CA ILE A 20 -4.91 9.01 -4.37
C ILE A 20 -4.59 8.95 -2.87
N GLY A 21 -5.19 8.02 -2.14
CA GLY A 21 -4.97 7.81 -0.71
C GLY A 21 -3.53 7.41 -0.40
N LEU A 22 -2.98 6.43 -1.12
CA LEU A 22 -1.59 5.97 -1.01
C LEU A 22 -0.59 7.09 -1.29
N ILE A 23 -0.77 7.81 -2.39
CA ILE A 23 0.09 8.95 -2.74
C ILE A 23 0.03 10.03 -1.64
N SER A 24 -1.19 10.39 -1.21
CA SER A 24 -1.38 11.37 -0.13
C SER A 24 -0.76 10.89 1.20
N PHE A 25 -0.84 9.59 1.49
CA PHE A 25 -0.26 8.98 2.66
C PHE A 25 1.27 9.06 2.63
N PHE A 26 1.91 8.69 1.51
CA PHE A 26 3.37 8.81 1.38
C PHE A 26 3.84 10.25 1.56
N TYR A 27 3.21 11.21 0.86
CA TYR A 27 3.56 12.63 0.99
C TYR A 27 3.37 13.17 2.40
N SER A 28 2.33 12.76 3.12
CA SER A 28 1.99 13.34 4.42
C SER A 28 2.58 12.61 5.63
N LYS A 29 2.84 11.30 5.51
CA LYS A 29 3.23 10.44 6.64
C LYS A 29 4.63 9.88 6.54
N ILE A 30 5.24 9.86 5.35
CA ILE A 30 6.60 9.38 5.12
C ILE A 30 7.36 10.35 4.20
N PRO A 31 7.64 11.58 4.67
CA PRO A 31 8.18 12.68 3.85
C PRO A 31 9.60 12.44 3.33
N GLU A 32 10.28 11.38 3.78
CA GLU A 32 11.62 10.97 3.35
C GLU A 32 11.60 10.32 1.95
N LEU A 33 10.43 9.86 1.51
CA LEU A 33 10.24 9.22 0.21
C LEU A 33 10.01 10.29 -0.88
N LYS A 34 10.96 10.38 -1.82
CA LYS A 34 11.01 11.40 -2.89
C LYS A 34 10.01 11.13 -4.03
N SER A 35 9.95 12.06 -4.99
CA SER A 35 9.12 12.04 -6.21
C SER A 35 9.26 10.78 -7.08
N GLU A 36 10.38 10.06 -6.99
CA GLU A 36 10.63 8.81 -7.74
C GLU A 36 9.65 7.71 -7.32
N MET A 37 9.31 7.64 -6.02
CA MET A 37 8.34 6.68 -5.51
C MET A 37 6.92 6.92 -6.01
N VAL A 38 6.53 8.13 -6.42
CA VAL A 38 5.20 8.35 -7.01
C VAL A 38 5.06 7.55 -8.30
N THR A 39 6.10 7.54 -9.13
CA THR A 39 6.12 6.79 -10.39
C THR A 39 6.13 5.28 -10.12
N GLU A 40 6.96 4.81 -9.19
CA GLU A 40 7.02 3.40 -8.80
C GLU A 40 5.73 2.92 -8.10
N THR A 41 5.08 3.79 -7.33
CA THR A 41 3.76 3.55 -6.72
C THR A 41 2.72 3.36 -7.82
N PHE A 42 2.70 4.23 -8.84
CA PHE A 42 1.77 4.06 -9.96
C PHE A 42 2.00 2.72 -10.69
N ASP A 43 3.26 2.36 -10.95
CA ASP A 43 3.66 1.12 -11.61
C ASP A 43 3.29 -0.14 -10.80
N PHE A 44 3.56 -0.14 -9.50
CA PHE A 44 3.21 -1.25 -8.60
C PHE A 44 1.70 -1.40 -8.48
N ILE A 45 0.97 -0.28 -8.34
CA ILE A 45 -0.48 -0.32 -8.22
C ILE A 45 -1.12 -0.83 -9.52
N GLU A 46 -0.65 -0.35 -10.68
CA GLU A 46 -1.16 -0.81 -11.99
C GLU A 46 -0.92 -2.30 -12.23
N LYS A 47 0.17 -2.86 -11.70
CA LYS A 47 0.54 -4.27 -11.88
C LYS A 47 -0.09 -5.20 -10.85
N ASN A 48 -0.35 -4.74 -9.62
CA ASN A 48 -0.62 -5.63 -8.48
C ASN A 48 -1.96 -5.39 -7.76
N LEU A 49 -2.62 -4.24 -7.95
CA LEU A 49 -3.75 -3.84 -7.10
C LEU A 49 -5.10 -4.09 -7.80
N ILE A 50 -5.63 -5.30 -7.66
CA ILE A 50 -7.02 -5.63 -8.01
C ILE A 50 -7.81 -5.72 -6.70
N VAL A 51 -8.64 -4.71 -6.39
CA VAL A 51 -9.39 -4.68 -5.12
C VAL A 51 -10.77 -5.33 -5.28
N GLN A 52 -11.06 -6.34 -4.43
CA GLN A 52 -12.42 -6.80 -4.16
C GLN A 52 -13.05 -5.99 -3.02
N TYR A 53 -14.32 -5.65 -3.17
CA TYR A 53 -15.04 -4.70 -2.33
C TYR A 53 -15.67 -5.34 -1.09
N SER A 54 -15.56 -4.66 0.07
CA SER A 54 -16.52 -4.77 1.18
C SER A 54 -16.85 -3.37 1.71
N GLU A 55 -18.11 -3.13 2.07
CA GLU A 55 -18.78 -1.82 2.27
C GLU A 55 -18.28 -0.93 3.45
N ASN A 56 -17.09 -1.14 4.01
CA ASN A 56 -16.67 -0.44 5.24
C ASN A 56 -15.54 0.58 5.00
N GLU A 57 -15.83 1.88 5.27
CA GLU A 57 -14.86 2.98 5.22
C GLU A 57 -13.60 2.74 6.07
N ARG A 58 -13.74 2.04 7.20
CA ARG A 58 -12.63 1.66 8.09
C ARG A 58 -11.53 0.84 7.39
N TYR A 59 -11.89 0.07 6.36
CA TYR A 59 -10.92 -0.72 5.61
C TYR A 59 -10.05 0.14 4.70
N THR A 60 -10.44 1.36 4.37
CA THR A 60 -9.69 2.18 3.39
C THR A 60 -8.32 2.55 3.93
N ASP A 61 -8.22 2.94 5.20
CA ASP A 61 -6.94 3.28 5.83
C ASP A 61 -6.07 2.03 6.04
N ASP A 62 -6.67 0.91 6.45
CA ASP A 62 -5.97 -0.37 6.64
C ASP A 62 -5.41 -0.91 5.32
N ILE A 63 -6.22 -0.82 4.25
CA ILE A 63 -5.83 -1.15 2.87
C ILE A 63 -4.68 -0.24 2.43
N ILE A 64 -4.75 1.06 2.69
CA ILE A 64 -3.68 2.01 2.34
C ILE A 64 -2.38 1.66 3.08
N VAL A 65 -2.45 1.36 4.38
CA VAL A 65 -1.27 0.97 5.18
C VAL A 65 -0.67 -0.34 4.68
N TYR A 66 -1.50 -1.36 4.42
CA TYR A 66 -1.05 -2.65 3.93
C TYR A 66 -0.35 -2.54 2.57
N HIS A 67 -0.96 -1.85 1.61
CA HIS A 67 -0.37 -1.68 0.28
C HIS A 67 0.88 -0.80 0.31
N ALA A 68 0.95 0.18 1.21
CA ALA A 68 2.17 0.94 1.43
C ALA A 68 3.30 0.05 1.98
N ALA A 69 3.00 -0.85 2.91
CA ALA A 69 3.98 -1.80 3.44
C ALA A 69 4.52 -2.74 2.36
N LEU A 70 3.64 -3.33 1.53
CA LEU A 70 4.03 -4.18 0.41
C LEU A 70 4.94 -3.45 -0.57
N LEU A 71 4.61 -2.21 -0.93
CA LEU A 71 5.42 -1.41 -1.84
C LEU A 71 6.82 -1.14 -1.27
N LEU A 72 6.91 -0.73 0.00
CA LEU A 72 8.20 -0.46 0.64
C LEU A 72 9.04 -1.73 0.78
N TRP A 73 8.41 -2.89 0.96
CA TRP A 73 9.09 -4.18 0.96
C TRP A 73 9.62 -4.50 -0.45
N ASP A 74 8.77 -4.48 -1.47
CA ASP A 74 9.14 -4.83 -2.85
C ASP A 74 10.29 -3.96 -3.38
N LEU A 75 10.27 -2.66 -3.04
CA LEU A 75 11.31 -1.69 -3.42
C LEU A 75 12.57 -1.74 -2.52
N GLY A 76 12.52 -2.44 -1.39
CA GLY A 76 13.66 -2.58 -0.47
C GLY A 76 13.91 -1.37 0.44
N TYR A 77 12.91 -0.51 0.66
CA TYR A 77 13.00 0.65 1.56
C TYR A 77 12.83 0.23 3.04
N LYS A 78 13.81 -0.50 3.57
CA LYS A 78 13.75 -1.10 4.91
C LYS A 78 13.42 -0.10 6.02
N ASN A 79 14.15 1.01 6.12
CA ASN A 79 13.93 1.99 7.20
C ASN A 79 12.52 2.59 7.16
N ALA A 80 12.00 2.91 5.97
CA ALA A 80 10.65 3.42 5.80
C ALA A 80 9.59 2.37 6.15
N LEU A 81 9.80 1.11 5.73
CA LEU A 81 8.92 -0.01 6.05
C LEU A 81 8.85 -0.26 7.56
N GLN A 82 10.01 -0.30 8.24
CA GLN A 82 10.06 -0.48 9.69
C GLN A 82 9.38 0.67 10.45
N SER A 83 9.55 1.90 9.97
CA SER A 83 8.88 3.08 10.53
C SER A 83 7.36 2.99 10.37
N LEU A 84 6.88 2.55 9.20
CA LEU A 84 5.46 2.32 8.92
C LEU A 84 4.86 1.23 9.81
N ILE A 85 5.51 0.06 9.88
CA ILE A 85 5.09 -1.07 10.71
C ILE A 85 4.96 -0.63 12.17
N LYS A 86 5.98 0.03 12.72
CA LYS A 86 5.95 0.50 14.11
C LYS A 86 4.79 1.46 14.39
N LYS A 87 4.45 2.30 13.41
CA LYS A 87 3.38 3.31 13.55
C LYS A 87 1.98 2.72 13.41
N TYR A 88 1.83 1.68 12.59
CA TYR A 88 0.55 1.03 12.26
C TYR A 88 0.56 -0.46 12.59
N GLN A 89 1.16 -0.82 13.73
CA GLN A 89 1.49 -2.19 14.07
C GLN A 89 0.27 -3.11 14.09
N THR A 90 -0.83 -2.69 14.71
CA THR A 90 -2.08 -3.47 14.74
C THR A 90 -2.59 -3.82 13.35
N ILE A 91 -2.51 -2.88 12.39
CA ILE A 91 -2.92 -3.14 11.01
C ILE A 91 -1.94 -4.10 10.37
N CYS A 92 -0.63 -3.88 10.52
CA CYS A 92 0.39 -4.74 9.94
C CYS A 92 0.32 -6.17 10.48
N ASP A 93 0.04 -6.36 11.77
CA ASP A 93 -0.10 -7.67 12.41
C ASP A 93 -1.32 -8.46 11.88
N ASP A 94 -2.34 -7.78 11.37
CA ASP A 94 -3.50 -8.43 10.74
C ASP A 94 -3.18 -8.98 9.34
N TYR A 95 -2.12 -8.49 8.69
CA TYR A 95 -1.76 -8.84 7.30
C TYR A 95 -0.40 -9.51 7.13
N PHE A 96 0.53 -9.36 8.07
CA PHE A 96 1.86 -9.95 8.03
C PHE A 96 2.03 -11.02 9.12
N ASP A 97 2.54 -12.18 8.74
CA ASP A 97 2.89 -13.24 9.69
C ASP A 97 4.33 -13.11 10.22
N GLU A 98 4.69 -13.95 11.21
CA GLU A 98 6.02 -13.95 11.82
C GLU A 98 7.15 -14.25 10.81
N GLU A 99 6.88 -15.04 9.76
CA GLU A 99 7.87 -15.36 8.71
C GLU A 99 8.11 -14.14 7.81
N GLU A 100 7.05 -13.40 7.49
CA GLU A 100 7.12 -12.15 6.73
C GLU A 100 7.89 -11.08 7.51
N TYR A 101 7.62 -10.93 8.80
CA TYR A 101 8.40 -10.01 9.65
C TYR A 101 9.89 -10.37 9.68
N GLN A 102 10.24 -11.66 9.76
CA GLN A 102 11.64 -12.11 9.68
C GLN A 102 12.28 -11.79 8.31
N LYS A 103 11.52 -11.89 7.21
CA LYS A 103 12.02 -11.50 5.88
C LYS A 103 12.27 -9.99 5.80
N ILE A 104 11.41 -9.19 6.40
CA ILE A 104 11.56 -7.73 6.46
C ILE A 104 12.82 -7.32 7.24
N GLU A 105 13.12 -7.99 8.36
CA GLU A 105 14.36 -7.75 9.11
C GLU A 105 15.63 -8.05 8.29
N ASN A 106 15.53 -8.98 7.33
CA ASN A 106 16.63 -9.41 6.47
C ASN A 106 16.75 -8.62 5.15
N ILE A 107 15.89 -7.63 4.90
CA ILE A 107 16.05 -6.72 3.75
C ILE A 107 17.42 -6.01 3.87
N THR A 108 18.22 -6.10 2.81
CA THR A 108 19.38 -5.24 2.57
C THR A 108 18.88 -3.99 1.85
N GLU A 109 19.13 -2.80 2.41
CA GLU A 109 18.71 -1.55 1.78
C GLU A 109 19.34 -1.43 0.39
N ASN A 110 18.52 -1.24 -0.62
CA ASN A 110 19.02 -0.77 -1.91
C ASN A 110 19.57 0.63 -1.68
N GLU A 111 20.87 0.82 -1.88
CA GLU A 111 21.48 2.14 -1.98
C GLU A 111 20.93 2.81 -3.25
N GLY A 112 19.78 3.50 -3.11
CA GLY A 112 19.18 4.34 -4.14
C GLY A 112 20.03 5.57 -4.45
#